data_AF-A0A6V8QGI5-F1
#
_entry.id   AF-A0A6V8QGI5-F1
#
_cell.length_a   1.000
_cell.length_b   1.000
_cell.length_c   1.000
_cell.angle_alpha   90.00
_cell.angle_beta   90.00
_cell.angle_gamma   90.00
#
_symmetry.space_group_name_H-M   'P 1'
#
loop_
_entity.id
_entity.type
_entity.pdbx_description
1 polymer ?
#
loop_
_entity_poly.entity_id
_entity_poly.type
_entity_poly.pdbx_seq_one_letter_code
_entity_poly.pdbx_strand_id
1 'polypeptide(L)'
;NNPNEKHTGSVDIDLVFEFDAITDDTYDRILAVLSRHGFVQGKQPFIYVKEAVTDFGVPFEVEVDLLAGEYGGTSEGHRHQRVQDVRARKVRGADLVFRQAVLKTVRGRLPDGTLNEVIIKVAGVMPFLVMKGMTIWTRKNQKDAYDIYYAVSNYPSGLDSLVKDFEPYKRRGLITEGLGKIRSKFLSPEHIGPAWVADFMEIEDPDEIARVRRDAYEKVSRLLDQLEIGQYEGQ
;
A
#
# COMPACT_ATOMS: atom_id res chain seq x y z
N ASN A 1 -9.65 -6.93 19.66
CA ASN A 1 -9.83 -6.97 18.18
C ASN A 1 -11.29 -7.17 17.87
N ASN A 2 -11.86 -6.30 17.03
CA ASN A 2 -13.20 -6.51 16.49
C ASN A 2 -13.05 -7.13 15.08
N PRO A 3 -13.18 -8.45 14.91
CA PRO A 3 -12.95 -9.14 13.64
C PRO A 3 -13.93 -8.73 12.51
N ASN A 4 -14.91 -7.86 12.80
CA ASN A 4 -15.89 -7.35 11.83
C ASN A 4 -15.60 -5.92 11.35
N GLU A 5 -14.56 -5.25 11.85
CA GLU A 5 -14.23 -3.90 11.41
C GLU A 5 -13.60 -3.95 10.01
N LYS A 6 -14.37 -3.54 9.00
CA LYS A 6 -13.93 -3.50 7.61
C LYS A 6 -13.06 -2.27 7.37
N HIS A 7 -11.99 -2.46 6.60
CA HIS A 7 -11.20 -1.35 6.08
C HIS A 7 -12.08 -0.42 5.23
N THR A 8 -11.86 0.90 5.31
CA THR A 8 -12.65 1.90 4.57
C THR A 8 -12.54 1.76 3.03
N GLY A 9 -11.42 1.21 2.55
CA GLY A 9 -11.18 0.91 1.15
C GLY A 9 -10.33 1.95 0.41
N SER A 10 -10.22 1.78 -0.90
CA SER A 10 -9.55 2.72 -1.81
C SER A 10 -10.28 2.74 -3.15
N VAL A 11 -10.23 3.88 -3.82
CA VAL A 11 -10.69 4.03 -5.21
C VAL A 11 -9.54 3.77 -6.18
N ASP A 12 -8.31 4.11 -5.77
CA ASP A 12 -7.10 3.97 -6.56
C ASP A 12 -6.60 2.53 -6.60
N ILE A 13 -6.05 2.13 -7.75
CA ILE A 13 -5.48 0.81 -8.02
C ILE A 13 -4.00 0.96 -8.38
N ASP A 14 -3.11 0.48 -7.51
CA ASP A 14 -1.67 0.43 -7.77
C ASP A 14 -1.27 -0.88 -8.46
N LEU A 15 -0.73 -0.80 -9.68
CA LEU A 15 -0.19 -1.94 -10.44
C LEU A 15 1.33 -1.87 -10.51
N VAL A 16 2.02 -2.77 -9.82
CA VAL A 16 3.49 -2.83 -9.83
C VAL A 16 3.98 -3.82 -10.89
N PHE A 17 4.86 -3.37 -11.80
CA PHE A 17 5.45 -4.20 -12.84
C PHE A 17 6.90 -4.58 -12.55
N GLU A 18 7.24 -5.84 -12.82
CA GLU A 18 8.60 -6.36 -12.73
C GLU A 18 9.29 -6.23 -14.10
N PHE A 19 9.89 -5.07 -14.33
CA PHE A 19 10.45 -4.71 -15.64
C PHE A 19 11.57 -5.63 -16.12
N ASP A 20 12.33 -6.24 -15.20
CA ASP A 20 13.39 -7.19 -15.56
C ASP A 20 12.84 -8.57 -16.00
N ALA A 21 11.56 -8.87 -15.70
CA ALA A 21 10.93 -10.15 -15.99
C ALA A 21 9.90 -10.09 -17.15
N ILE A 22 9.56 -8.89 -17.63
CA ILE A 22 8.52 -8.66 -18.63
C ILE A 22 9.18 -8.27 -19.96
N THR A 23 8.78 -8.92 -21.06
CA THR A 23 9.23 -8.60 -22.42
C THR A 23 8.53 -7.36 -22.97
N ASP A 24 9.16 -6.64 -23.90
CA ASP A 24 8.58 -5.45 -24.56
C ASP A 24 7.17 -5.72 -25.13
N ASP A 25 6.95 -6.85 -25.81
CA ASP A 25 5.64 -7.26 -26.37
C ASP A 25 4.51 -7.37 -25.31
N THR A 26 4.86 -7.59 -24.05
CA THR A 26 3.87 -7.70 -22.96
C THR A 26 3.40 -6.31 -22.49
N TYR A 27 4.21 -5.26 -22.68
CA TYR A 27 3.90 -3.89 -22.27
C TYR A 27 2.94 -3.17 -23.21
N ASP A 28 3.10 -3.30 -24.52
CA ASP A 28 2.13 -2.79 -25.50
C ASP A 28 0.71 -3.31 -25.23
N ARG A 29 0.62 -4.55 -24.76
CA ARG A 29 -0.66 -5.18 -24.38
C ARG A 29 -1.29 -4.51 -23.16
N ILE A 30 -0.52 -3.98 -22.21
CA ILE A 30 -1.07 -3.31 -21.03
C ILE A 30 -1.79 -2.02 -21.43
N LEU A 31 -1.15 -1.16 -22.23
CA LEU A 31 -1.78 0.08 -22.71
C LEU A 31 -3.00 -0.22 -23.57
N ALA A 32 -2.88 -1.17 -24.49
CA ALA A 32 -4.00 -1.60 -25.33
C ALA A 32 -5.17 -2.13 -24.48
N VAL A 33 -4.90 -2.87 -23.40
CA VAL A 33 -5.93 -3.34 -22.47
C VAL A 33 -6.58 -2.17 -21.72
N LEU A 34 -5.80 -1.25 -21.15
CA LEU A 34 -6.34 -0.07 -20.45
C LEU A 34 -7.24 0.75 -21.39
N SER A 35 -6.75 1.11 -22.57
CA SER A 35 -7.51 1.89 -23.55
C SER A 35 -8.77 1.16 -24.04
N ARG A 36 -8.69 -0.16 -24.32
CA ARG A 36 -9.85 -0.96 -24.71
C ARG A 36 -10.94 -0.99 -23.63
N HIS A 37 -10.56 -0.88 -22.36
CA HIS A 37 -11.50 -0.82 -21.24
C HIS A 37 -11.91 0.61 -20.85
N GLY A 38 -11.54 1.61 -21.64
CA GLY A 38 -11.98 3.00 -21.48
C GLY A 38 -11.14 3.82 -20.51
N PHE A 39 -9.95 3.35 -20.11
CA PHE A 39 -9.00 4.17 -19.38
C PHE A 39 -8.28 5.14 -20.32
N VAL A 40 -8.15 6.39 -19.89
CA VAL A 40 -7.39 7.43 -20.58
C VAL A 40 -6.21 7.88 -19.71
N GLN A 41 -5.13 8.33 -20.34
CA GLN A 41 -3.97 8.80 -19.59
C GLN A 41 -4.33 10.09 -18.82
N GLY A 42 -4.01 10.11 -17.53
CA GLY A 42 -4.24 11.24 -16.64
C GLY A 42 -3.16 12.32 -16.75
N LYS A 43 -3.07 13.17 -15.72
CA LYS A 43 -2.11 14.31 -15.68
C LYS A 43 -0.65 13.89 -15.67
N GLN A 44 -0.36 12.70 -15.16
CA GLN A 44 0.98 12.14 -15.08
C GLN A 44 1.06 10.91 -15.98
N PRO A 45 2.23 10.64 -16.58
CA PRO A 45 2.32 9.62 -17.61
C PRO A 45 2.15 8.19 -17.10
N PHE A 46 2.20 8.00 -15.77
CA PHE A 46 1.99 6.71 -15.10
C PHE A 46 0.56 6.53 -14.54
N ILE A 47 -0.31 7.54 -14.69
CA ILE A 47 -1.66 7.54 -14.14
C ILE A 47 -2.66 7.35 -15.29
N TYR A 48 -3.62 6.45 -15.10
CA TYR A 48 -4.70 6.19 -16.03
C TYR A 48 -6.04 6.28 -15.31
N VAL A 49 -6.97 7.05 -15.85
CA VAL A 49 -8.25 7.33 -15.21
C VAL A 49 -9.42 6.84 -16.05
N LYS A 50 -10.50 6.45 -15.37
CA LYS A 50 -11.77 6.08 -16.00
C LYS A 50 -12.94 6.50 -15.13
N GLU A 51 -13.93 7.15 -15.74
CA GLU A 51 -15.21 7.38 -15.07
C GLU A 51 -15.98 6.06 -14.88
N ALA A 52 -16.44 5.84 -13.66
CA ALA A 52 -17.26 4.72 -13.26
C ALA A 52 -18.47 5.22 -12.46
N VAL A 53 -19.44 4.34 -12.26
CA VAL A 53 -20.66 4.64 -11.51
C VAL A 53 -20.83 3.56 -10.45
N THR A 54 -21.11 3.96 -9.22
CA THR A 54 -21.41 3.03 -8.12
C THR A 54 -22.75 2.33 -8.35
N ASP A 55 -23.03 1.28 -7.58
CA ASP A 55 -24.34 0.60 -7.61
C ASP A 55 -25.52 1.54 -7.29
N PHE A 56 -25.25 2.69 -6.65
CA PHE A 56 -26.22 3.73 -6.32
C PHE A 56 -26.33 4.84 -7.37
N GLY A 57 -25.66 4.71 -8.52
CA GLY A 57 -25.73 5.71 -9.58
C GLY A 57 -24.81 6.93 -9.37
N VAL A 58 -23.94 6.91 -8.36
CA VAL A 58 -23.01 8.02 -8.08
C VAL A 58 -21.77 7.89 -8.98
N PRO A 59 -21.46 8.89 -9.82
CA PRO A 59 -20.25 8.87 -10.64
C PRO A 59 -19.01 9.06 -9.78
N PHE A 60 -17.93 8.37 -10.14
CA PHE A 60 -16.62 8.52 -9.51
C PHE A 60 -15.52 8.21 -10.54
N GLU A 61 -14.30 8.71 -10.30
CA GLU A 61 -13.14 8.44 -11.14
C GLU A 61 -12.33 7.29 -10.53
N VAL A 62 -12.07 6.24 -11.30
CA VAL A 62 -11.13 5.17 -10.94
C VAL A 62 -9.75 5.56 -11.46
N GLU A 63 -8.78 5.64 -10.56
CA GLU A 63 -7.37 5.88 -10.89
C GLU A 63 -6.58 4.57 -10.88
N VAL A 64 -5.78 4.33 -11.91
CA VAL A 64 -4.82 3.23 -12.01
C VAL A 64 -3.41 3.81 -12.11
N ASP A 65 -2.59 3.51 -11.12
CA ASP A 65 -1.20 3.91 -11.03
C ASP A 65 -0.28 2.79 -11.49
N LEU A 66 0.48 3.06 -12.54
CA LEU A 66 1.52 2.15 -13.02
C LEU A 66 2.80 2.39 -12.22
N LEU A 67 3.19 1.42 -11.42
CA LEU A 67 4.33 1.49 -10.52
C LEU A 67 5.43 0.51 -10.91
N ALA A 68 6.64 0.78 -10.43
CA ALA A 68 7.81 -0.06 -10.60
C ALA A 68 8.65 -0.08 -9.32
N GLY A 69 9.45 -1.14 -9.19
CA GLY A 69 10.56 -1.17 -8.24
C GLY A 69 11.53 0.00 -8.45
N GLU A 70 12.23 0.36 -7.38
CA GLU A 70 13.27 1.40 -7.42
C GLU A 70 14.52 0.90 -8.16
N TYR A 71 14.79 -0.40 -8.04
CA TYR A 71 15.94 -1.06 -8.64
C TYR A 71 15.60 -1.64 -10.02
N GLY A 72 16.64 -1.96 -10.80
CA GLY A 72 16.49 -2.46 -12.17
C GLY A 72 16.17 -1.37 -13.20
N GLY A 73 16.12 -1.73 -14.49
CA GLY A 73 15.80 -0.83 -15.60
C GLY A 73 16.64 0.45 -15.69
N THR A 74 16.01 1.63 -15.58
CA THR A 74 16.65 2.96 -15.68
C THR A 74 17.51 3.27 -14.44
N SER A 75 18.47 4.21 -14.56
CA SER A 75 19.34 4.57 -13.44
C SER A 75 18.59 5.14 -12.21
N GLU A 76 19.21 5.10 -11.04
CA GLU A 76 18.63 5.50 -9.75
C GLU A 76 18.09 6.94 -9.74
N GLY A 77 18.71 7.86 -10.49
CA GLY A 77 18.26 9.24 -10.61
C GLY A 77 16.97 9.45 -11.41
N HIS A 78 16.51 8.42 -12.16
CA HIS A 78 15.28 8.51 -12.93
C HIS A 78 14.07 8.10 -12.11
N ARG A 79 13.09 9.02 -12.00
CA ARG A 79 11.83 8.79 -11.28
C ARG A 79 10.90 7.76 -11.92
N HIS A 80 11.18 7.32 -13.15
CA HIS A 80 10.32 6.41 -13.90
C HIS A 80 11.12 5.28 -14.55
N GLN A 81 10.55 4.10 -14.57
CA GLN A 81 10.90 3.06 -15.54
C GLN A 81 10.20 3.35 -16.86
N ARG A 82 10.89 3.04 -17.96
CA ARG A 82 10.36 3.21 -19.31
C ARG A 82 10.52 1.90 -20.06
N VAL A 83 9.42 1.42 -20.62
CA VAL A 83 9.42 0.41 -21.68
C VAL A 83 8.47 0.88 -22.76
N GLN A 84 9.01 1.09 -23.96
CA GLN A 84 8.30 1.70 -25.09
C GLN A 84 7.60 3.01 -24.65
N ASP A 85 6.27 3.08 -24.82
CA ASP A 85 5.45 4.25 -24.47
C ASP A 85 4.96 4.24 -23.01
N VAL A 86 5.12 3.12 -22.29
CA VAL A 86 4.71 3.01 -20.88
C VAL A 86 5.71 3.72 -19.98
N ARG A 87 5.20 4.54 -19.06
CA ARG A 87 5.98 5.07 -17.95
C ARG A 87 5.39 4.56 -16.65
N ALA A 88 6.19 3.83 -15.88
CA ALA A 88 5.82 3.44 -14.52
C ALA A 88 6.65 4.24 -13.53
N ARG A 89 6.02 4.70 -12.44
CA ARG A 89 6.70 5.46 -11.39
C ARG A 89 7.51 4.52 -10.51
N LYS A 90 8.79 4.86 -10.30
CA LYS A 90 9.62 4.13 -9.32
C LYS A 90 9.12 4.40 -7.91
N VAL A 91 8.92 3.34 -7.14
CA VAL A 91 8.49 3.40 -5.75
C VAL A 91 9.46 2.59 -4.89
N ARG A 92 10.11 3.28 -3.95
CA ARG A 92 11.03 2.67 -2.99
C ARG A 92 10.31 1.61 -2.15
N GLY A 93 10.86 0.40 -2.14
CA GLY A 93 10.28 -0.76 -1.47
C GLY A 93 9.29 -1.58 -2.32
N ALA A 94 8.88 -1.10 -3.49
CA ALA A 94 7.96 -1.84 -4.36
C ALA A 94 8.57 -3.13 -4.91
N ASP A 95 9.89 -3.25 -5.03
CA ASP A 95 10.59 -4.47 -5.44
C ASP A 95 10.29 -5.67 -4.53
N LEU A 96 9.92 -5.41 -3.27
CA LEU A 96 9.58 -6.44 -2.29
C LEU A 96 8.26 -7.15 -2.63
N VAL A 97 7.37 -6.54 -3.42
CA VAL A 97 6.07 -7.12 -3.76
C VAL A 97 6.22 -8.42 -4.55
N PHE A 98 7.23 -8.53 -5.41
CA PHE A 98 7.44 -9.71 -6.25
C PHE A 98 7.90 -10.93 -5.45
N ARG A 99 8.58 -10.70 -4.32
CA ARG A 99 9.08 -11.76 -3.44
C ARG A 99 8.05 -12.24 -2.41
N GLN A 100 7.07 -11.40 -2.10
CA GLN A 100 6.08 -11.62 -1.04
C GLN A 100 4.66 -11.29 -1.51
N ALA A 101 4.34 -11.64 -2.76
CA ALA A 101 2.98 -11.57 -3.27
C ALA A 101 2.13 -12.71 -2.70
N VAL A 102 0.88 -12.40 -2.34
CA VAL A 102 -0.13 -13.39 -1.95
C VAL A 102 -1.18 -13.51 -3.06
N LEU A 103 -1.62 -14.74 -3.32
CA LEU A 103 -2.73 -14.97 -4.25
C LEU A 103 -4.05 -14.69 -3.54
N LYS A 104 -4.91 -13.89 -4.18
CA LYS A 104 -6.25 -13.59 -3.71
C LYS A 104 -7.27 -13.84 -4.82
N THR A 105 -8.32 -14.58 -4.47
CA THR A 105 -9.49 -14.73 -5.32
C THR A 105 -10.40 -13.54 -5.12
N VAL A 106 -10.67 -12.80 -6.19
CA VAL A 106 -11.62 -11.69 -6.23
C VAL A 106 -12.84 -12.14 -7.03
N ARG A 107 -14.01 -12.02 -6.41
CA ARG A 107 -15.31 -12.31 -7.01
C ARG A 107 -16.10 -11.03 -7.10
N GLY A 108 -16.70 -10.77 -8.25
CA GLY A 108 -17.48 -9.55 -8.46
C GLY A 108 -18.37 -9.62 -9.68
N ARG A 109 -19.22 -8.60 -9.82
CA ARG A 109 -20.02 -8.38 -11.02
C ARG A 109 -19.28 -7.41 -11.93
N LEU A 110 -19.17 -7.74 -13.21
CA LEU A 110 -18.61 -6.85 -14.23
C LEU A 110 -19.63 -5.77 -14.63
N PRO A 111 -19.20 -4.68 -15.30
CA PRO A 111 -20.12 -3.62 -15.73
C PRO A 111 -21.28 -4.08 -16.63
N ASP A 112 -21.13 -5.20 -17.34
CA ASP A 112 -22.18 -5.80 -18.16
C ASP A 112 -23.17 -6.67 -17.36
N GLY A 113 -23.00 -6.73 -16.05
CA GLY A 113 -23.83 -7.51 -15.14
C GLY A 113 -23.41 -8.97 -14.99
N THR A 114 -22.39 -9.46 -15.68
CA THR A 114 -21.94 -10.86 -15.53
C THR A 114 -21.15 -11.08 -14.25
N LEU A 115 -21.23 -12.28 -13.65
CA LEU A 115 -20.39 -12.65 -12.51
C LEU A 115 -19.05 -13.18 -13.00
N ASN A 116 -17.98 -12.71 -12.39
CA ASN A 116 -16.63 -13.16 -12.70
C ASN A 116 -15.83 -13.43 -11.42
N GLU A 117 -14.89 -14.36 -11.54
CA GLU A 117 -13.93 -14.71 -10.50
C GLU A 117 -12.53 -14.72 -11.11
N VAL A 118 -11.60 -13.99 -10.49
CA VAL A 118 -10.21 -13.94 -10.92
C VAL A 118 -9.28 -14.18 -9.74
N ILE A 119 -8.12 -14.78 -10.01
CA ILE A 119 -7.04 -14.91 -9.03
C ILE A 119 -6.00 -13.85 -9.37
N ILE A 120 -5.73 -12.96 -8.43
CA ILE A 120 -4.75 -11.89 -8.57
C ILE A 120 -3.61 -12.05 -7.57
N LYS A 121 -2.43 -11.55 -7.93
CA LYS A 121 -1.31 -11.36 -7.01
C LYS A 121 -1.47 -10.00 -6.33
N VAL A 122 -1.50 -9.98 -5.00
CA VAL A 122 -1.57 -8.77 -4.19
C VAL A 122 -0.30 -8.68 -3.35
N ALA A 123 0.19 -7.47 -3.10
CA ALA A 123 1.30 -7.25 -2.18
C ALA A 123 0.98 -7.87 -0.80
N GLY A 124 1.90 -8.69 -0.27
CA GLY A 124 1.80 -9.18 1.10
C GLY A 124 1.91 -8.04 2.11
N VAL A 125 1.61 -8.35 3.38
CA VAL A 125 1.65 -7.36 4.47
C VAL A 125 3.05 -6.75 4.67
N MET A 126 4.11 -7.52 4.43
CA MET A 126 5.49 -7.04 4.55
C MET A 126 5.80 -5.90 3.56
N PRO A 127 5.72 -6.11 2.23
CA PRO A 127 5.98 -5.02 1.29
C PRO A 127 4.97 -3.87 1.46
N PHE A 128 3.72 -4.16 1.83
CA PHE A 128 2.72 -3.15 2.12
C PHE A 128 3.17 -2.20 3.26
N LEU A 129 3.54 -2.74 4.42
CA LEU A 129 3.99 -1.92 5.56
C LEU A 129 5.26 -1.15 5.22
N VAL A 130 6.23 -1.75 4.53
CA VAL A 130 7.44 -1.05 4.11
C VAL A 130 7.11 0.15 3.21
N MET A 131 6.27 -0.04 2.19
CA MET A 131 5.85 1.04 1.29
C MET A 131 5.04 2.12 2.03
N LYS A 132 4.20 1.74 3.00
CA LYS A 132 3.51 2.70 3.87
C LYS A 132 4.49 3.48 4.74
N GLY A 133 5.54 2.85 5.24
CA GLY A 133 6.64 3.53 5.96
C GLY A 133 7.35 4.59 5.11
N MET A 134 7.65 4.29 3.84
CA MET A 134 8.23 5.28 2.91
C MET A 134 7.27 6.44 2.66
N THR A 135 6.00 6.13 2.52
CA THR A 135 4.95 7.07 2.15
C THR A 135 4.60 8.01 3.31
N ILE A 136 4.35 7.48 4.52
CA ILE A 136 4.04 8.29 5.72
C ILE A 136 5.17 9.23 6.10
N TRP A 137 6.42 8.88 5.74
CA TRP A 137 7.58 9.74 5.93
C TRP A 137 7.59 10.97 5.01
N THR A 138 7.09 10.83 3.77
CA THR A 138 7.25 11.83 2.71
C THR A 138 6.02 12.69 2.47
N ARG A 139 4.80 12.12 2.45
CA ARG A 139 3.58 12.84 2.04
C ARG A 139 2.65 13.29 3.18
N LYS A 140 2.96 12.96 4.43
CA LYS A 140 2.19 13.33 5.65
C LYS A 140 0.65 13.17 5.48
N ASN A 141 0.18 11.97 5.16
CA ASN A 141 -1.24 11.68 4.98
C ASN A 141 -1.78 10.81 6.13
N GLN A 142 -2.89 11.24 6.74
CA GLN A 142 -3.55 10.56 7.85
C GLN A 142 -3.96 9.11 7.52
N LYS A 143 -4.43 8.86 6.28
CA LYS A 143 -4.82 7.53 5.80
C LYS A 143 -3.67 6.52 5.91
N ASP A 144 -2.42 6.93 5.67
CA ASP A 144 -1.29 6.00 5.77
C ASP A 144 -1.06 5.51 7.21
N ALA A 145 -1.33 6.34 8.22
CA ALA A 145 -1.26 5.92 9.61
C ALA A 145 -2.38 4.93 9.95
N TYR A 146 -3.60 5.20 9.50
CA TYR A 146 -4.73 4.29 9.63
C TYR A 146 -4.47 2.94 8.96
N ASP A 147 -3.98 2.94 7.71
CA ASP A 147 -3.69 1.73 6.95
C ASP A 147 -2.64 0.85 7.66
N ILE A 148 -1.59 1.47 8.23
CA ILE A 148 -0.57 0.77 9.04
C ILE A 148 -1.23 0.15 10.28
N TYR A 149 -1.95 0.95 11.06
CA TYR A 149 -2.62 0.50 12.27
C TYR A 149 -3.62 -0.64 11.98
N TYR A 150 -4.39 -0.51 10.91
CA TYR A 150 -5.37 -1.51 10.48
C TYR A 150 -4.70 -2.81 10.10
N ALA A 151 -3.66 -2.76 9.25
CA ALA A 151 -2.94 -3.96 8.81
C ALA A 151 -2.29 -4.72 9.98
N VAL A 152 -1.74 -4.00 10.95
CA VAL A 152 -1.16 -4.61 12.17
C VAL A 152 -2.26 -5.19 13.07
N SER A 153 -3.35 -4.46 13.27
CA SER A 153 -4.45 -4.85 14.16
C SER A 153 -5.26 -6.03 13.65
N ASN A 154 -5.45 -6.11 12.33
CA ASN A 154 -6.35 -7.04 11.68
C ASN A 154 -5.62 -8.12 10.86
N TYR A 155 -4.32 -8.33 11.11
CA TYR A 155 -3.60 -9.43 10.48
C TYR A 155 -4.30 -10.76 10.85
N PRO A 156 -4.75 -11.59 9.87
CA PRO A 156 -5.67 -12.70 10.15
C PRO A 156 -5.17 -13.71 11.18
N SER A 157 -3.86 -13.94 11.23
CA SER A 157 -3.21 -14.88 12.15
C SER A 157 -2.67 -14.22 13.42
N GLY A 158 -3.00 -12.94 13.64
CA GLY A 158 -2.58 -12.15 14.79
C GLY A 158 -1.13 -11.65 14.72
N LEU A 159 -0.80 -10.74 15.64
CA LEU A 159 0.47 -10.01 15.65
C LEU A 159 1.71 -10.92 15.78
N ASP A 160 1.66 -11.97 16.59
CA ASP A 160 2.80 -12.87 16.76
C ASP A 160 3.12 -13.65 15.47
N SER A 161 2.11 -13.92 14.63
CA SER A 161 2.31 -14.51 13.30
C SER A 161 2.88 -13.49 12.32
N LEU A 162 2.39 -12.24 12.39
CA LEU A 162 2.93 -11.14 11.59
C LEU A 162 4.44 -10.97 11.84
N VAL A 163 4.87 -11.01 13.10
CA VAL A 163 6.28 -10.92 13.48
C VAL A 163 7.09 -12.07 12.88
N LYS A 164 6.60 -13.31 12.94
CA LYS A 164 7.26 -14.47 12.33
C LYS A 164 7.43 -14.33 10.82
N ASP A 165 6.47 -13.72 10.13
CA ASP A 165 6.55 -13.49 8.68
C ASP A 165 7.66 -12.48 8.31
N PHE A 166 7.98 -11.55 9.22
CA PHE A 166 9.07 -10.57 9.05
C PHE A 166 10.44 -11.10 9.49
N GLU A 167 10.50 -12.08 10.39
CA GLU A 167 11.72 -12.58 11.02
C GLU A 167 12.85 -12.94 10.02
N PRO A 168 12.59 -13.63 8.89
CA PRO A 168 13.63 -13.95 7.90
C PRO A 168 14.22 -12.72 7.20
N TYR A 169 13.57 -11.56 7.32
CA TYR A 169 13.88 -10.36 6.54
C TYR A 169 14.19 -9.12 7.39
N LYS A 170 14.06 -9.19 8.72
CA LYS A 170 14.11 -8.03 9.62
C LYS A 170 15.40 -7.19 9.57
N ARG A 171 16.51 -7.79 9.13
CA ARG A 171 17.83 -7.14 8.97
C ARG A 171 18.09 -6.59 7.56
N ARG A 172 17.14 -6.68 6.63
CA ARG A 172 17.31 -6.13 5.27
C ARG A 172 17.10 -4.62 5.30
N GLY A 173 18.02 -3.88 4.69
CA GLY A 173 18.04 -2.41 4.72
C GLY A 173 16.70 -1.73 4.39
N LEU A 174 16.04 -2.10 3.28
CA LEU A 174 14.74 -1.53 2.91
C LEU A 174 13.64 -1.79 3.95
N ILE A 175 13.65 -2.96 4.58
CA ILE A 175 12.65 -3.34 5.59
C ILE A 175 12.91 -2.55 6.87
N THR A 176 14.16 -2.53 7.32
CA THR A 176 14.56 -1.74 8.49
C THR A 176 14.29 -0.25 8.29
N GLU A 177 14.55 0.29 7.09
CA GLU A 177 14.25 1.66 6.73
C GLU A 177 12.74 1.96 6.76
N GLY A 178 11.93 1.15 6.07
CA GLY A 178 10.48 1.34 6.03
C GLY A 178 9.84 1.24 7.41
N LEU A 179 10.16 0.19 8.17
CA LEU A 179 9.65 0.01 9.52
C LEU A 179 10.19 1.06 10.50
N GLY A 180 11.45 1.49 10.36
CA GLY A 180 12.01 2.57 11.17
C GLY A 180 11.30 3.91 10.93
N LYS A 181 10.90 4.19 9.68
CA LYS A 181 10.10 5.39 9.36
C LYS A 181 8.72 5.33 10.01
N ILE A 182 8.10 4.15 10.12
CA ILE A 182 6.89 3.92 10.91
C ILE A 182 7.18 4.17 12.39
N ARG A 183 8.26 3.57 12.94
CA ARG A 183 8.66 3.74 14.35
C ARG A 183 8.74 5.21 14.73
N SER A 184 9.38 6.03 13.90
CA SER A 184 9.54 7.47 14.12
C SER A 184 8.22 8.26 14.15
N LYS A 185 7.09 7.68 13.70
CA LYS A 185 5.75 8.30 13.79
C LYS A 185 4.90 7.76 14.95
N PHE A 186 5.26 6.61 15.51
CA PHE A 186 4.48 5.88 16.53
C PHE A 186 5.26 5.73 17.85
N LEU A 187 5.91 6.78 18.35
CA LEU A 187 6.76 6.72 19.55
C LEU A 187 6.03 6.83 20.89
N SER A 188 4.84 7.43 20.88
CA SER A 188 3.94 7.50 22.02
C SER A 188 2.52 7.77 21.53
N PRO A 189 1.48 7.61 22.37
CA PRO A 189 0.11 7.99 22.01
C PRO A 189 -0.01 9.45 21.55
N GLU A 190 0.88 10.32 22.02
CA GLU A 190 0.91 11.75 21.71
C GLU A 190 1.52 12.07 20.33
N HIS A 191 2.22 11.11 19.71
CA HIS A 191 2.86 11.31 18.42
C HIS A 191 1.87 11.33 17.26
N ILE A 192 2.37 11.82 16.12
CA ILE A 192 1.57 12.11 14.94
C ILE A 192 0.92 10.87 14.32
N GLY A 193 1.55 9.70 14.38
CA GLY A 193 0.99 8.45 13.85
C GLY A 193 -0.33 8.08 14.54
N PRO A 194 -0.32 7.84 15.86
CA PRO A 194 -1.56 7.59 16.61
C PRO A 194 -2.60 8.70 16.51
N ALA A 195 -2.19 9.98 16.53
CA ALA A 195 -3.11 11.11 16.35
C ALA A 195 -3.83 11.02 14.99
N TRP A 196 -3.08 10.78 13.92
CA TRP A 196 -3.62 10.63 12.57
C TRP A 196 -4.56 9.44 12.40
N VAL A 197 -4.38 8.36 13.16
CA VAL A 197 -5.33 7.25 13.18
C VAL A 197 -6.69 7.74 13.70
N ALA A 198 -6.71 8.43 14.84
CA ALA A 198 -7.95 8.95 15.42
C ALA A 198 -8.59 10.02 14.52
N ASP A 199 -7.79 10.93 13.95
CA ASP A 199 -8.27 11.95 13.02
C ASP A 199 -8.91 11.32 11.77
N PHE A 200 -8.26 10.31 11.18
CA PHE A 200 -8.77 9.63 9.98
C PHE A 200 -10.08 8.88 10.23
N MET A 201 -10.25 8.36 11.45
CA MET A 201 -11.47 7.70 11.89
C MET A 201 -12.58 8.68 12.28
N GLU A 202 -12.32 9.99 12.21
CA GLU A 202 -13.27 11.07 12.53
C GLU A 202 -13.88 10.91 13.93
N ILE A 203 -13.07 10.48 14.91
CA ILE A 203 -13.52 10.27 16.29
C ILE A 203 -13.65 11.62 16.99
N GLU A 204 -14.82 11.90 17.55
CA GLU A 204 -15.10 13.16 18.26
C GLU A 204 -14.99 13.03 19.79
N ASP A 205 -15.28 11.84 20.32
CA ASP A 205 -15.28 11.61 21.77
C ASP A 205 -13.85 11.57 22.35
N PRO A 206 -13.51 12.44 23.33
CA PRO A 206 -12.14 12.53 23.85
C PRO A 206 -11.60 11.25 24.49
N ASP A 207 -12.45 10.48 25.17
CA ASP A 207 -12.04 9.24 25.82
C ASP A 207 -11.75 8.16 24.77
N GLU A 208 -12.58 8.09 23.71
CA GLU A 208 -12.37 7.21 22.57
C GLU A 208 -11.14 7.60 21.75
N ILE A 209 -10.88 8.89 21.53
CA ILE A 209 -9.65 9.39 20.92
C ILE A 209 -8.44 8.90 21.72
N ALA A 210 -8.45 9.08 23.05
CA ALA A 210 -7.35 8.64 23.91
C ALA A 210 -7.16 7.12 23.84
N ARG A 211 -8.25 6.35 23.79
CA ARG A 211 -8.24 4.89 23.65
C ARG A 211 -7.62 4.44 22.32
N VAL A 212 -8.07 5.00 21.19
CA VAL A 212 -7.58 4.63 19.85
C VAL A 212 -6.12 5.02 19.65
N ARG A 213 -5.71 6.20 20.14
CA ARG A 213 -4.31 6.62 20.10
C ARG A 213 -3.41 5.67 20.89
N ARG A 214 -3.83 5.26 22.09
CA ARG A 214 -3.08 4.30 22.90
C ARG A 214 -2.99 2.94 22.21
N ASP A 215 -4.11 2.41 21.72
CA ASP A 215 -4.15 1.10 21.07
C ASP A 215 -3.30 1.07 19.78
N ALA A 216 -3.35 2.14 18.97
CA ALA A 216 -2.53 2.28 17.77
C ALA A 216 -1.03 2.32 18.11
N TYR A 217 -0.65 3.09 19.13
CA TYR A 217 0.73 3.12 19.63
C TYR A 217 1.19 1.74 20.10
N GLU A 218 0.42 1.08 20.97
CA GLU A 218 0.82 -0.18 21.61
C GLU A 218 0.98 -1.31 20.59
N LYS A 219 0.05 -1.46 19.65
CA LYS A 219 0.10 -2.52 18.65
C LYS A 219 1.25 -2.34 17.64
N VAL A 220 1.40 -1.13 17.12
CA VAL A 220 2.48 -0.82 16.17
C VAL A 220 3.83 -0.90 16.88
N SER A 221 3.95 -0.40 18.11
CA SER A 221 5.20 -0.49 18.87
C SER A 221 5.54 -1.94 19.21
N ARG A 222 4.58 -2.77 19.61
CA ARG A 222 4.83 -4.19 19.88
C ARG A 222 5.36 -4.94 18.66
N LEU A 223 4.82 -4.68 17.46
CA LEU A 223 5.38 -5.23 16.22
C LEU A 223 6.86 -4.84 16.06
N LEU A 224 7.14 -3.56 16.20
CA LEU A 224 8.47 -2.99 15.94
C LEU A 224 9.49 -3.39 17.02
N ASP A 225 9.09 -3.50 18.27
CA ASP A 225 9.93 -3.94 19.38
C ASP A 225 10.33 -5.41 19.21
N GLN A 226 9.38 -6.30 18.88
CA GLN A 226 9.69 -7.71 18.64
C GLN A 226 10.59 -7.93 17.41
N LEU A 227 10.55 -6.99 16.45
CA LEU A 227 11.44 -6.99 15.28
C LEU A 227 12.77 -6.24 15.52
N GLU A 228 13.01 -5.71 16.72
CA GLU A 228 14.20 -4.92 17.09
C GLU A 228 14.41 -3.68 16.20
N ILE A 229 13.31 -3.05 15.76
CA ILE A 229 13.35 -1.88 14.87
C ILE A 229 13.44 -0.57 15.68
N GLY A 230 14.55 0.13 15.52
CA GLY A 230 14.77 1.47 16.04
C GLY A 230 14.07 2.58 15.23
N GLN A 231 14.15 3.80 15.72
CA GLN A 231 13.75 4.98 14.96
C GLN A 231 14.60 5.11 13.70
N TYR A 232 13.99 5.60 12.62
CA TYR A 232 14.76 6.01 11.45
C TYR A 232 15.49 7.31 11.74
N GLU A 233 16.81 7.22 11.89
CA GLU A 233 17.74 8.33 11.91
C GLU A 233 18.07 8.66 10.44
N GLY A 234 17.40 9.68 9.89
CA GLY A 234 17.57 10.03 8.48
C GLY A 234 19.03 10.38 8.13
N GLN A 235 19.36 10.20 6.85
CA GLN A 235 20.36 11.01 6.16
C GLN A 235 19.66 12.16 5.43
#